data_AF-K0SAX0-F1
#
_entry.id   AF-K0SAX0-F1
#
_cell.length_a   1.000
_cell.length_b   1.000
_cell.length_c   1.000
_cell.angle_alpha   90.00
_cell.angle_beta   90.00
_cell.angle_gamma   90.00
#
_symmetry.space_group_name_H-M   'P 1'
#
loop_
_entity.id
_entity.type
_entity.pdbx_description
1 polymer ?
#
loop_
_entity_poly.entity_id
_entity_poly.type
_entity_poly.pdbx_seq_one_letter_code
_entity_poly.pdbx_strand_id
1 'polypeptide(L)'
;RKYVGICIDFVQMSAQLCTHPVGESNSRLANECTKCTHFRRGLTMRGKWQVILDSFSVGGLHDGLEPVGTDVQRGISRRLPTNVLPAGIWRGGGAAGEPEQSCGKESRILGPQRLSGVEDTSMSDEPHTPSTGSKAGDDEERQKTDEERMMEEIAEQKDLIDTLTGDTCEEIAHRAPHEKRLGQLEFKYQLLVEKKRQARVLLKFQELYGDIFSEPCLICLNDIHVNASEKLTETFICCTDWTGVGQQGSGSKLPICPAFTLILYSGGIVSELEKSQEKAKELLLKAANLGFISANSSLAGYYFCGANGSEKNVEEAYFRASVTFALDNTDKNAAKVLGSFHFEKHQILAEPSSYLACYYTNIWTKDDRDGMASFFYSNSLLRLAEHLHGDNSIDGSYALPAAISWLRKSRGMGFEKAREQLKQWEIHTQNSCGNCGKEAQGGEKFKQCSKCKAQWYCSKECQVEAWRDGHKKDCKRASILKFEDYINAE
;
A
#
# COMPACT_ATOMS: atom_id res chain seq x y z
N ARG A 1 13.86 40.44 -14.64
CA ARG A 1 13.06 40.94 -13.48
C ARG A 1 11.61 40.51 -13.69
N LYS A 2 11.08 39.71 -12.76
CA LYS A 2 9.67 39.31 -12.56
C LYS A 2 9.02 38.51 -13.69
N TYR A 3 8.78 37.21 -13.47
CA TYR A 3 7.47 36.73 -13.02
C TYR A 3 7.63 35.37 -12.30
N VAL A 4 6.88 35.24 -11.22
CA VAL A 4 6.75 34.12 -10.29
C VAL A 4 5.29 33.66 -10.38
N GLY A 5 5.07 32.35 -10.33
CA GLY A 5 3.76 31.70 -10.11
C GLY A 5 3.05 31.31 -11.42
N ILE A 6 2.31 30.21 -11.52
CA ILE A 6 1.59 29.41 -10.50
C ILE A 6 1.41 27.99 -11.07
N CYS A 7 1.79 26.94 -10.31
CA CYS A 7 1.34 25.57 -10.55
C CYS A 7 0.07 25.33 -9.73
N ILE A 8 -1.10 25.48 -10.36
CA ILE A 8 -2.37 24.97 -9.87
C ILE A 8 -3.07 24.45 -11.13
N ASP A 9 -3.24 23.13 -11.21
CA ASP A 9 -4.32 22.40 -11.91
C ASP A 9 -3.88 20.96 -12.20
N PHE A 10 -3.91 20.11 -11.17
CA PHE A 10 -3.91 18.65 -11.36
C PHE A 10 -4.70 17.90 -10.27
N VAL A 11 -5.55 18.60 -9.52
CA VAL A 11 -6.27 18.00 -8.36
C VAL A 11 -7.78 17.87 -8.60
N GLN A 12 -8.33 18.43 -9.68
CA GLN A 12 -9.80 18.55 -9.80
C GLN A 12 -10.49 17.45 -10.63
N MET A 13 -9.76 16.65 -11.43
CA MET A 13 -10.39 15.58 -12.24
C MET A 13 -10.54 14.23 -11.52
N SER A 14 -9.73 13.92 -10.50
CA SER A 14 -9.80 12.64 -9.80
C SER A 14 -10.92 12.61 -8.74
N ALA A 15 -11.36 13.76 -8.22
CA ALA A 15 -12.39 13.85 -7.19
C ALA A 15 -13.82 13.64 -7.73
N GLN A 16 -14.06 13.74 -9.04
CA GLN A 16 -15.39 13.54 -9.64
C GLN A 16 -15.68 12.09 -10.05
N LEU A 17 -14.70 11.18 -9.98
CA LEU A 17 -14.85 9.80 -10.49
C LEU A 17 -15.45 8.79 -9.49
N CYS A 18 -15.94 9.23 -8.32
CA CYS A 18 -16.54 8.34 -7.30
C CYS A 18 -17.73 8.96 -6.55
N THR A 19 -18.59 9.74 -7.23
CA THR A 19 -19.89 10.14 -6.66
C THR A 19 -21.03 9.60 -7.51
N HIS A 20 -21.90 8.78 -6.91
CA HIS A 20 -23.14 8.28 -7.50
C HIS A 20 -24.01 9.43 -8.03
N PRO A 21 -24.73 9.26 -9.17
CA PRO A 21 -25.73 10.23 -9.57
C PRO A 21 -26.99 10.04 -8.72
N VAL A 22 -27.35 11.07 -7.94
CA VAL A 22 -28.70 11.20 -7.38
C VAL A 22 -29.59 11.73 -8.49
N GLY A 23 -30.67 11.00 -8.77
CA GLY A 23 -31.61 11.26 -9.86
C GLY A 23 -32.29 12.62 -9.78
N GLU A 24 -32.53 13.17 -10.97
CA GLU A 24 -33.30 14.39 -11.22
C GLU A 24 -34.73 14.27 -10.70
N SER A 25 -35.20 15.26 -9.94
CA SER A 25 -36.61 15.62 -9.94
C SER A 25 -36.82 17.12 -9.67
N ASN A 26 -37.59 17.71 -10.58
CA ASN A 26 -38.36 18.95 -10.51
C ASN A 26 -37.67 20.33 -10.50
N SER A 27 -37.82 20.92 -11.69
CA SER A 27 -37.86 22.31 -12.12
C SER A 27 -38.42 23.37 -11.16
N ARG A 28 -37.97 24.61 -11.42
CA ARG A 28 -38.54 25.95 -11.13
C ARG A 28 -38.06 26.64 -9.86
N LEU A 29 -37.03 27.47 -10.02
CA LEU A 29 -37.11 28.91 -9.76
C LEU A 29 -35.82 29.58 -10.26
N ALA A 30 -35.96 30.27 -11.40
CA ALA A 30 -35.03 31.29 -11.82
C ALA A 30 -35.38 32.58 -11.08
N ASN A 31 -34.44 33.16 -10.36
CA ASN A 31 -34.04 34.58 -10.46
C ASN A 31 -33.15 34.99 -9.28
N GLU A 32 -32.26 35.93 -9.60
CA GLU A 32 -31.45 36.76 -8.71
C GLU A 32 -30.14 36.17 -8.15
N CYS A 33 -29.04 36.41 -8.87
CA CYS A 33 -27.82 36.84 -8.20
C CYS A 33 -27.02 37.80 -9.08
N THR A 34 -27.18 39.09 -8.81
CA THR A 34 -26.31 40.14 -9.32
C THR A 34 -25.40 40.60 -8.19
N LYS A 35 -24.14 40.84 -8.53
CA LYS A 35 -23.12 41.64 -7.83
C LYS A 35 -22.08 40.89 -6.99
N CYS A 36 -20.90 40.83 -7.60
CA CYS A 36 -19.61 40.70 -6.96
C CYS A 36 -19.05 42.09 -6.55
N THR A 37 -18.05 42.07 -5.65
CA THR A 37 -17.07 43.11 -5.28
C THR A 37 -17.51 44.25 -4.34
N HIS A 38 -17.08 44.24 -3.07
CA HIS A 38 -15.75 44.71 -2.60
C HIS A 38 -15.65 44.73 -1.05
N PHE A 39 -14.41 44.61 -0.57
CA PHE A 39 -13.80 45.27 0.61
C PHE A 39 -13.35 44.44 1.83
N ARG A 40 -12.24 44.96 2.40
CA ARG A 40 -11.18 44.39 3.24
C ARG A 40 -11.48 44.25 4.75
N ARG A 41 -10.66 43.36 5.35
CA ARG A 41 -9.99 43.42 6.68
C ARG A 41 -10.81 43.03 7.93
N GLY A 42 -10.15 42.20 8.74
CA GLY A 42 -10.72 41.53 9.89
C GLY A 42 -10.93 42.39 11.13
N LEU A 43 -11.67 41.81 12.07
CA LEU A 43 -11.50 41.97 13.51
C LEU A 43 -12.25 40.83 14.21
N THR A 44 -11.57 40.28 15.21
CA THR A 44 -12.07 39.34 16.21
C THR A 44 -13.27 39.88 16.96
N MET A 45 -14.28 39.06 17.23
CA MET A 45 -15.08 39.12 18.47
C MET A 45 -15.79 37.79 18.74
N ARG A 46 -15.75 37.41 20.02
CA ARG A 46 -16.46 36.29 20.65
C ARG A 46 -17.97 36.55 20.67
N GLY A 47 -18.77 35.49 20.59
CA GLY A 47 -20.20 35.56 20.90
C GLY A 47 -20.83 34.17 20.93
N LYS A 48 -21.07 33.65 22.14
CA LYS A 48 -21.90 32.48 22.42
C LYS A 48 -23.36 32.79 22.04
N TRP A 49 -24.04 31.86 21.38
CA TRP A 49 -25.48 31.67 21.57
C TRP A 49 -25.81 30.17 21.54
N GLN A 50 -26.62 29.78 22.51
CA GLN A 50 -27.06 28.46 22.89
C GLN A 50 -28.51 28.30 22.43
N VAL A 51 -28.81 27.17 21.78
CA VAL A 51 -30.07 26.39 21.74
C VAL A 51 -31.39 27.11 21.40
N ILE A 52 -32.10 26.60 20.39
CA ILE A 52 -33.48 26.09 20.51
C ILE A 52 -33.66 24.97 19.45
N LEU A 53 -34.18 23.84 19.94
CA LEU A 53 -34.68 22.68 19.20
C LEU A 53 -35.92 23.09 18.41
N ASP A 54 -36.08 22.58 17.18
CA ASP A 54 -37.39 22.15 16.75
C ASP A 54 -37.33 20.97 15.79
N SER A 55 -38.32 20.12 15.98
CA SER A 55 -38.44 18.75 15.52
C SER A 55 -39.07 18.71 14.13
N PHE A 56 -38.49 17.96 13.20
CA PHE A 56 -39.27 17.41 12.08
C PHE A 56 -38.90 15.94 11.87
N SER A 57 -39.89 15.11 12.18
CA SER A 57 -39.95 13.70 11.87
C SER A 57 -40.49 13.56 10.44
N VAL A 58 -39.74 12.92 9.54
CA VAL A 58 -40.26 12.43 8.25
C VAL A 58 -39.67 11.03 8.02
N GLY A 59 -40.57 10.08 7.80
CA GLY A 59 -40.32 8.64 7.75
C GLY A 59 -39.34 8.20 6.66
N GLY A 60 -38.50 7.23 7.02
CA GLY A 60 -37.65 6.52 6.09
C GLY A 60 -38.44 5.42 5.37
N LEU A 61 -38.54 5.53 4.05
CA LEU A 61 -38.75 4.38 3.17
C LEU A 61 -37.46 3.56 3.16
N HIS A 62 -37.58 2.29 3.52
CA HIS A 62 -36.61 1.25 3.22
C HIS A 62 -36.60 0.98 1.72
N ASP A 63 -35.42 1.02 1.09
CA ASP A 63 -35.12 0.19 -0.08
C ASP A 63 -33.62 -0.13 -0.11
N GLY A 64 -33.35 -1.39 -0.48
CA GLY A 64 -32.21 -2.17 -0.02
C GLY A 64 -30.93 -1.98 -0.83
N LEU A 65 -29.83 -1.90 -0.09
CA LEU A 65 -28.50 -2.30 -0.52
C LEU A 65 -27.88 -3.06 0.65
N GLU A 66 -27.74 -4.37 0.51
CA GLU A 66 -26.97 -5.20 1.43
C GLU A 66 -25.48 -4.84 1.30
N PRO A 67 -24.78 -4.49 2.39
CA PRO A 67 -23.33 -4.46 2.37
C PRO A 67 -22.81 -5.90 2.45
N VAL A 68 -22.04 -6.32 1.45
CA VAL A 68 -21.16 -7.49 1.56
C VAL A 68 -20.21 -7.22 2.71
N GLY A 69 -20.48 -7.86 3.86
CA GLY A 69 -19.72 -7.72 5.08
C GLY A 69 -18.27 -8.13 4.86
N THR A 70 -17.35 -7.24 5.18
CA THR A 70 -15.96 -7.62 5.41
C THR A 70 -15.91 -8.33 6.77
N ASP A 71 -15.93 -9.65 6.76
CA ASP A 71 -15.94 -10.52 7.95
C ASP A 71 -14.65 -10.48 8.81
N VAL A 72 -13.82 -9.45 8.66
CA VAL A 72 -12.64 -9.22 9.52
C VAL A 72 -13.04 -8.61 10.87
N GLN A 73 -14.22 -7.97 11.00
CA GLN A 73 -14.65 -7.37 12.27
C GLN A 73 -15.18 -8.38 13.31
N ARG A 74 -15.43 -9.65 12.94
CA ARG A 74 -16.07 -10.62 13.84
C ARG A 74 -15.09 -11.48 14.67
N GLY A 75 -13.77 -11.31 14.46
CA GLY A 75 -12.72 -12.04 15.21
C GLY A 75 -12.30 -11.39 16.54
N ILE A 76 -12.43 -10.07 16.70
CA ILE A 76 -11.85 -9.34 17.85
C ILE A 76 -12.84 -9.19 19.04
N SER A 77 -14.07 -9.70 18.92
CA SER A 77 -15.11 -9.55 19.96
C SER A 77 -15.71 -10.89 20.41
N ARG A 78 -14.86 -11.88 20.71
CA ARG A 78 -15.28 -13.08 21.48
C ARG A 78 -14.73 -13.00 22.90
N ARG A 79 -15.63 -13.23 23.86
CA ARG A 79 -15.41 -13.19 25.31
C ARG A 79 -14.22 -14.07 25.72
N LEU A 80 -13.30 -13.48 26.49
CA LEU A 80 -12.35 -14.21 27.31
C LEU A 80 -13.11 -15.14 28.28
N PRO A 81 -12.72 -16.41 28.44
CA PRO A 81 -13.14 -17.19 29.59
C PRO A 81 -12.44 -16.62 30.84
N THR A 82 -13.23 -16.14 31.80
CA THR A 82 -12.76 -15.74 33.13
C THR A 82 -12.31 -16.98 33.90
N ASN A 83 -11.07 -17.43 33.68
CA ASN A 83 -10.39 -18.31 34.61
C ASN A 83 -9.63 -17.44 35.62
N VAL A 84 -10.23 -17.33 36.80
CA VAL A 84 -9.60 -16.78 38.00
C VAL A 84 -8.42 -17.69 38.35
N LEU A 85 -7.19 -17.23 38.10
CA LEU A 85 -5.99 -17.82 38.70
C LEU A 85 -5.70 -17.13 40.04
N PRO A 86 -5.28 -17.88 41.08
CA PRO A 86 -5.16 -17.35 42.43
C PRO A 86 -3.92 -16.48 42.61
N ALA A 87 -4.08 -15.43 43.42
CA ALA A 87 -3.04 -14.50 43.81
C ALA A 87 -1.86 -15.23 44.47
N GLY A 88 -0.73 -15.28 43.75
CA GLY A 88 0.56 -15.70 44.28
C GLY A 88 1.21 -14.56 45.08
N ILE A 89 1.45 -14.82 46.36
CA ILE A 89 2.18 -13.98 47.30
C ILE A 89 3.64 -13.86 46.84
N TRP A 90 4.06 -12.68 46.35
CA TRP A 90 5.47 -12.36 46.16
C TRP A 90 5.99 -11.49 47.32
N ARG A 91 6.93 -12.08 48.06
CA ARG A 91 7.60 -11.50 49.22
C ARG A 91 8.87 -10.80 48.71
N GLY A 92 9.01 -9.51 49.02
CA GLY A 92 10.11 -8.68 48.58
C GLY A 92 11.47 -9.07 49.19
N GLY A 93 12.52 -8.86 48.40
CA GLY A 93 13.91 -8.84 48.84
C GLY A 93 14.64 -7.75 48.09
N GLY A 94 14.86 -6.61 48.74
CA GLY A 94 15.65 -5.50 48.21
C GLY A 94 17.14 -5.74 48.42
N ALA A 95 17.94 -5.33 47.45
CA ALA A 95 19.35 -5.01 47.65
C ALA A 95 19.69 -3.77 46.83
N ALA A 96 20.11 -2.74 47.55
CA ALA A 96 20.53 -1.45 47.03
C ALA A 96 21.92 -1.57 46.39
N GLY A 97 22.11 -0.89 45.26
CA GLY A 97 23.40 -0.60 44.65
C GLY A 97 23.32 0.77 43.99
N GLU A 98 23.95 1.75 44.61
CA GLU A 98 24.08 3.13 44.14
C GLU A 98 25.14 3.29 43.03
N PRO A 99 25.19 4.45 42.34
CA PRO A 99 25.61 4.55 40.94
C PRO A 99 27.03 5.11 40.74
N GLU A 100 27.65 4.77 39.61
CA GLU A 100 28.79 5.53 39.08
C GLU A 100 28.43 6.29 37.81
N GLN A 101 28.81 7.57 37.85
CA GLN A 101 28.80 8.54 36.77
C GLN A 101 29.92 8.24 35.76
N SER A 102 29.70 8.49 34.47
CA SER A 102 30.40 9.58 33.79
C SER A 102 29.98 9.73 32.33
N CYS A 103 30.07 10.98 31.90
CA CYS A 103 29.65 11.55 30.63
C CYS A 103 30.82 11.51 29.64
N GLY A 104 30.57 11.17 28.38
CA GLY A 104 31.57 11.24 27.31
C GLY A 104 30.90 11.43 25.95
N LYS A 105 30.74 12.70 25.55
CA LYS A 105 30.38 13.10 24.19
C LYS A 105 31.55 12.79 23.25
N GLU A 106 31.29 12.20 22.09
CA GLU A 106 31.97 12.65 20.87
C GLU A 106 31.17 12.32 19.61
N SER A 107 31.02 13.33 18.78
CA SER A 107 30.27 13.34 17.52
C SER A 107 31.28 13.17 16.41
N ARG A 108 31.13 12.16 15.55
CA ARG A 108 31.73 12.20 14.20
C ARG A 108 30.67 11.93 13.15
N ILE A 109 30.50 12.97 12.35
CA ILE A 109 29.77 13.05 11.10
C ILE A 109 30.49 12.14 10.09
N LEU A 110 29.79 11.16 9.55
CA LEU A 110 30.16 10.49 8.29
C LEU A 110 28.98 10.67 7.33
N GLY A 111 29.27 11.31 6.19
CA GLY A 111 28.32 11.63 5.13
C GLY A 111 27.81 10.39 4.39
N PRO A 112 26.80 10.57 3.51
CA PRO A 112 26.17 9.45 2.82
C PRO A 112 27.07 8.90 1.72
N GLN A 113 27.50 7.64 1.87
CA GLN A 113 28.04 6.86 0.76
C GLN A 113 26.90 6.41 -0.16
N ARG A 114 27.06 6.66 -1.46
CA ARG A 114 26.25 6.09 -2.53
C ARG A 114 26.39 4.56 -2.51
N LEU A 115 25.29 3.85 -2.30
CA LEU A 115 25.17 2.45 -2.65
C LEU A 115 24.83 2.36 -4.15
N SER A 116 25.86 2.25 -4.98
CA SER A 116 25.79 1.74 -6.34
C SER A 116 26.38 0.34 -6.33
N GLY A 117 25.57 -0.67 -6.63
CA GLY A 117 26.01 -2.06 -6.70
C GLY A 117 24.88 -3.03 -6.40
N VAL A 118 23.92 -3.15 -7.32
CA VAL A 118 23.17 -4.40 -7.46
C VAL A 118 23.89 -5.13 -8.58
N GLU A 119 24.57 -6.21 -8.23
CA GLU A 119 25.13 -7.15 -9.20
C GLU A 119 23.94 -7.85 -9.87
N ASP A 120 23.84 -7.68 -11.19
CA ASP A 120 22.95 -8.44 -12.04
C ASP A 120 23.40 -9.91 -12.05
N THR A 121 22.61 -10.79 -11.44
CA THR A 121 22.69 -12.23 -11.70
C THR A 121 22.17 -12.50 -13.11
N SER A 122 23.07 -12.33 -14.08
CA SER A 122 22.91 -12.79 -15.46
C SER A 122 22.69 -14.30 -15.47
N MET A 123 21.49 -14.74 -15.86
CA MET A 123 21.26 -16.13 -16.26
C MET A 123 21.64 -16.26 -17.74
N SER A 124 22.74 -16.95 -18.01
CA SER A 124 23.23 -17.23 -19.35
C SER A 124 22.89 -18.68 -19.71
N ASP A 125 21.99 -18.88 -20.67
CA ASP A 125 21.71 -20.18 -21.28
C ASP A 125 22.61 -20.34 -22.53
N GLU A 126 23.66 -21.17 -22.45
CA GLU A 126 24.43 -21.63 -23.60
C GLU A 126 24.06 -23.09 -23.97
N PRO A 127 23.95 -23.44 -25.27
CA PRO A 127 23.62 -24.79 -25.69
C PRO A 127 24.88 -25.66 -25.83
N HIS A 128 25.01 -26.67 -24.96
CA HIS A 128 26.08 -27.67 -25.05
C HIS A 128 25.84 -28.70 -26.16
N THR A 129 26.89 -28.95 -26.95
CA THR A 129 26.98 -30.03 -27.95
C THR A 129 27.32 -31.37 -27.27
N PRO A 130 26.79 -32.50 -27.75
CA PRO A 130 26.98 -33.78 -27.08
C PRO A 130 28.29 -34.46 -27.51
N SER A 131 29.25 -34.52 -26.59
CA SER A 131 30.45 -35.35 -26.72
C SER A 131 30.17 -36.76 -26.19
N THR A 132 30.43 -37.75 -27.04
CA THR A 132 30.22 -39.17 -26.77
C THR A 132 31.45 -39.79 -26.12
N GLY A 133 31.30 -40.36 -24.92
CA GLY A 133 32.17 -41.45 -24.47
C GLY A 133 32.55 -41.47 -22.99
N SER A 134 32.09 -42.53 -22.31
CA SER A 134 32.78 -43.31 -21.27
C SER A 134 32.38 -43.12 -19.80
N LYS A 135 31.63 -44.13 -19.33
CA LYS A 135 31.70 -44.84 -18.04
C LYS A 135 31.38 -44.09 -16.73
N ALA A 136 30.10 -44.25 -16.35
CA ALA A 136 29.64 -44.94 -15.14
C ALA A 136 30.37 -44.61 -13.82
N GLY A 137 29.85 -43.56 -13.16
CA GLY A 137 29.94 -43.28 -11.75
C GLY A 137 28.68 -42.50 -11.38
N ASP A 138 27.56 -43.21 -11.18
CA ASP A 138 26.21 -42.66 -11.03
C ASP A 138 25.97 -42.06 -9.62
N ASP A 139 26.80 -41.10 -9.21
CA ASP A 139 26.54 -40.19 -8.09
C ASP A 139 26.45 -38.75 -8.63
N GLU A 140 25.53 -38.51 -9.58
CA GLU A 140 25.14 -37.14 -9.93
C GLU A 140 24.25 -36.60 -8.80
N GLU A 141 24.89 -36.01 -7.79
CA GLU A 141 24.23 -35.20 -6.77
C GLU A 141 23.52 -34.03 -7.46
N ARG A 142 22.23 -34.22 -7.77
CA ARG A 142 21.38 -33.21 -8.40
C ARG A 142 21.42 -31.95 -7.52
N GLN A 143 22.03 -30.89 -8.03
CA GLN A 143 22.06 -29.61 -7.34
C GLN A 143 20.62 -29.13 -7.10
N LYS A 144 20.24 -29.01 -5.82
CA LYS A 144 18.94 -28.46 -5.43
C LYS A 144 18.81 -27.04 -5.97
N THR A 145 17.67 -26.75 -6.56
CA THR A 145 17.34 -25.38 -7.00
C THR A 145 17.21 -24.45 -5.80
N ASP A 146 17.41 -23.14 -6.02
CA ASP A 146 17.23 -22.13 -4.95
C ASP A 146 15.82 -22.17 -4.34
N GLU A 147 14.81 -22.54 -5.13
CA GLU A 147 13.43 -22.70 -4.69
C GLU A 147 13.26 -23.91 -3.77
N GLU A 148 13.82 -25.06 -4.15
CA GLU A 148 13.82 -26.28 -3.32
C GLU A 148 14.55 -26.05 -2.00
N ARG A 149 15.71 -25.38 -2.03
CA ARG A 149 16.47 -25.04 -0.81
C ARG A 149 15.68 -24.14 0.13
N MET A 150 15.00 -23.12 -0.41
CA MET A 150 14.20 -22.20 0.42
C MET A 150 12.97 -22.88 1.02
N MET A 151 12.33 -23.79 0.27
CA MET A 151 11.21 -24.58 0.78
C MET A 151 11.64 -25.56 1.87
N GLU A 152 12.81 -26.17 1.75
CA GLU A 152 13.42 -27.01 2.79
C GLU A 152 13.71 -26.20 4.05
N GLU A 153 14.33 -25.01 3.95
CA GLU A 153 14.55 -24.12 5.09
C GLU A 153 13.23 -23.68 5.77
N ILE A 154 12.17 -23.42 4.98
CA ILE A 154 10.84 -23.11 5.50
C ILE A 154 10.27 -24.31 6.26
N ALA A 155 10.37 -25.53 5.70
CA ALA A 155 9.89 -26.74 6.35
C ALA A 155 10.64 -27.00 7.66
N GLU A 156 11.97 -26.89 7.67
CA GLU A 156 12.79 -27.01 8.88
C GLU A 156 12.40 -26.00 9.96
N GLN A 157 12.13 -24.74 9.60
CA GLN A 157 11.68 -23.75 10.59
C GLN A 157 10.28 -24.07 11.12
N LYS A 158 9.37 -24.59 10.29
CA LYS A 158 8.04 -25.04 10.73
C LYS A 158 8.16 -26.20 11.71
N ASP A 159 8.96 -27.20 11.40
CA ASP A 159 9.22 -28.34 12.29
C ASP A 159 9.79 -27.88 13.64
N LEU A 160 10.74 -26.92 13.64
CA LEU A 160 11.27 -26.34 14.87
C LEU A 160 10.17 -25.64 15.71
N ILE A 161 9.30 -24.86 15.08
CA ILE A 161 8.18 -24.19 15.76
C ILE A 161 7.20 -25.21 16.33
N ASP A 162 6.87 -26.24 15.54
CA ASP A 162 5.94 -27.30 15.94
C ASP A 162 6.49 -28.15 17.08
N THR A 163 7.82 -28.33 17.19
CA THR A 163 8.41 -29.00 18.37
C THR A 163 8.30 -28.17 19.65
N LEU A 164 8.18 -26.85 19.56
CA LEU A 164 8.04 -25.91 20.69
C LEU A 164 6.57 -25.68 21.06
N THR A 165 5.75 -26.75 21.15
CA THR A 165 4.29 -26.65 21.34
C THR A 165 3.81 -26.03 22.64
N GLY A 166 4.63 -25.96 23.68
CA GLY A 166 4.11 -25.57 24.98
C GLY A 166 3.73 -24.08 25.07
N ASP A 167 2.71 -23.82 25.88
CA ASP A 167 2.09 -22.50 26.07
C ASP A 167 2.73 -21.70 27.22
N THR A 168 3.87 -22.17 27.75
CA THR A 168 4.55 -21.41 28.80
C THR A 168 5.19 -20.15 28.23
N CYS A 169 5.32 -19.10 29.06
CA CYS A 169 5.97 -17.86 28.64
C CYS A 169 7.41 -18.08 28.13
N GLU A 170 8.12 -19.05 28.70
CA GLU A 170 9.48 -19.41 28.29
C GLU A 170 9.49 -20.04 26.90
N GLU A 171 8.60 -20.99 26.62
CA GLU A 171 8.47 -21.63 25.31
C GLU A 171 8.05 -20.64 24.23
N ILE A 172 7.12 -19.71 24.53
CA ILE A 172 6.74 -18.62 23.63
C ILE A 172 7.95 -17.72 23.31
N ALA A 173 8.74 -17.37 24.32
CA ALA A 173 9.95 -16.57 24.13
C ALA A 173 11.00 -17.31 23.28
N HIS A 174 11.10 -18.63 23.42
CA HIS A 174 11.97 -19.49 22.60
C HIS A 174 11.45 -19.67 21.16
N ARG A 175 10.13 -19.68 20.94
CA ARG A 175 9.48 -19.84 19.63
C ARG A 175 9.57 -18.57 18.78
N ALA A 176 9.48 -17.39 19.39
CA ALA A 176 9.39 -16.11 18.67
C ALA A 176 10.52 -15.84 17.64
N PRO A 177 11.81 -16.15 17.89
CA PRO A 177 12.87 -16.01 16.88
C PRO A 177 12.67 -16.91 15.65
N HIS A 178 12.13 -18.12 15.86
CA HIS A 178 11.85 -19.07 14.78
C HIS A 178 10.65 -18.64 13.94
N GLU A 179 9.55 -18.21 14.55
CA GLU A 179 8.39 -17.63 13.84
C GLU A 179 8.81 -16.43 12.98
N LYS A 180 9.67 -15.59 13.53
CA LYS A 180 10.22 -14.45 12.79
C LYS A 180 11.05 -14.89 11.59
N ARG A 181 11.97 -15.84 11.78
CA ARG A 181 12.82 -16.37 10.69
C ARG A 181 11.96 -17.04 9.62
N LEU A 182 10.94 -17.80 10.03
CA LEU A 182 9.96 -18.39 9.14
C LEU A 182 9.27 -17.31 8.29
N GLY A 183 8.76 -16.24 8.90
CA GLY A 183 8.13 -15.15 8.16
C GLY A 183 9.04 -14.45 7.15
N GLN A 184 10.34 -14.34 7.46
CA GLN A 184 11.34 -13.81 6.54
C GLN A 184 11.60 -14.75 5.35
N LEU A 185 11.68 -16.05 5.59
CA LEU A 185 11.87 -17.06 4.55
C LEU A 185 10.64 -17.16 3.64
N GLU A 186 9.44 -17.21 4.23
CA GLU A 186 8.19 -17.22 3.48
C GLU A 186 8.03 -15.96 2.62
N PHE A 187 8.38 -14.79 3.14
CA PHE A 187 8.38 -13.57 2.32
C PHE A 187 9.35 -13.66 1.13
N LYS A 188 10.58 -14.12 1.36
CA LYS A 188 11.58 -14.30 0.29
C LYS A 188 11.07 -15.28 -0.77
N TYR A 189 10.45 -16.38 -0.34
CA TYR A 189 9.90 -17.40 -1.23
C TYR A 189 8.75 -16.83 -2.06
N GLN A 190 7.80 -16.15 -1.42
CA GLN A 190 6.66 -15.50 -2.09
C GLN A 190 7.14 -14.47 -3.11
N LEU A 191 8.17 -13.68 -2.79
CA LEU A 191 8.75 -12.71 -3.74
C LEU A 191 9.46 -13.39 -4.92
N LEU A 192 10.15 -14.52 -4.70
CA LEU A 192 10.76 -15.31 -5.77
C LEU A 192 9.68 -15.88 -6.72
N VAL A 193 8.66 -16.51 -6.16
CA VAL A 193 7.52 -17.06 -6.92
C VAL A 193 6.81 -15.97 -7.71
N GLU A 194 6.61 -14.80 -7.10
CA GLU A 194 5.97 -13.66 -7.75
C GLU A 194 6.79 -13.12 -8.92
N LYS A 195 8.11 -13.01 -8.79
CA LYS A 195 8.99 -12.63 -9.92
C LYS A 195 8.91 -13.63 -11.07
N LYS A 196 8.91 -14.94 -10.78
CA LYS A 196 8.73 -15.98 -11.82
C LYS A 196 7.35 -15.87 -12.47
N ARG A 197 6.30 -15.57 -11.70
CA ARG A 197 4.95 -15.34 -12.24
C ARG A 197 4.92 -14.13 -13.18
N GLN A 198 5.54 -13.02 -12.79
CA GLN A 198 5.65 -11.81 -13.62
C GLN A 198 6.39 -12.07 -14.92
N ALA A 199 7.50 -12.81 -14.88
CA ALA A 199 8.23 -13.21 -16.09
C ALA A 199 7.35 -14.04 -17.05
N ARG A 200 6.58 -15.01 -16.53
CA ARG A 200 5.62 -15.77 -17.34
C ARG A 200 4.51 -14.89 -17.92
N VAL A 201 4.04 -13.90 -17.17
CA VAL A 201 3.03 -12.94 -17.68
C VAL A 201 3.60 -12.10 -18.82
N LEU A 202 4.87 -11.66 -18.75
CA LEU A 202 5.52 -10.94 -19.83
C LEU A 202 5.72 -11.82 -21.08
N LEU A 203 6.13 -13.09 -20.91
CA LEU A 203 6.23 -14.03 -22.03
C LEU A 203 4.86 -14.22 -22.70
N LYS A 204 3.81 -14.48 -21.92
CA LYS A 204 2.44 -14.58 -22.44
C LYS A 204 1.99 -13.29 -23.14
N PHE A 205 2.39 -12.13 -22.63
CA PHE A 205 2.11 -10.86 -23.27
C PHE A 205 2.78 -10.77 -24.65
N GLN A 206 4.06 -11.17 -24.75
CA GLN A 206 4.80 -11.21 -26.01
C GLN A 206 4.20 -12.21 -27.01
N GLU A 207 3.76 -13.38 -26.55
CA GLU A 207 3.07 -14.37 -27.38
C GLU A 207 1.76 -13.83 -27.97
N LEU A 208 1.00 -13.06 -27.18
CA LEU A 208 -0.30 -12.53 -27.58
C LEU A 208 -0.22 -11.30 -28.48
N TYR A 209 0.77 -10.43 -28.25
CA TYR A 209 0.82 -9.10 -28.86
C TYR A 209 2.10 -8.81 -29.66
N GLY A 210 3.03 -9.77 -29.74
CA GLY A 210 4.35 -9.59 -30.35
C GLY A 210 5.36 -8.98 -29.38
N ASP A 211 6.59 -8.77 -29.84
CA ASP A 211 7.63 -8.24 -28.96
C ASP A 211 7.25 -6.85 -28.44
N ILE A 212 7.57 -6.60 -27.18
CA ILE A 212 7.32 -5.32 -26.53
C ILE A 212 8.09 -4.25 -27.30
N PHE A 213 7.39 -3.21 -27.76
CA PHE A 213 7.96 -2.15 -28.61
C PHE A 213 8.47 -2.60 -29.99
N SER A 214 8.02 -3.75 -30.52
CA SER A 214 8.36 -4.23 -31.88
C SER A 214 8.00 -3.25 -32.99
N GLU A 215 6.84 -2.60 -32.87
CA GLU A 215 6.42 -1.57 -33.80
C GLU A 215 6.86 -0.19 -33.31
N PRO A 216 7.33 0.69 -34.21
CA PRO A 216 7.55 2.08 -33.84
C PRO A 216 6.24 2.64 -33.33
N CYS A 217 6.27 3.42 -32.24
CA CYS A 217 5.08 4.00 -31.64
C CYS A 217 4.15 4.54 -32.74
N LEU A 218 2.94 3.98 -32.88
CA LEU A 218 2.01 4.32 -33.96
C LEU A 218 1.64 5.81 -34.01
N ILE A 219 1.94 6.55 -32.94
CA ILE A 219 1.78 8.00 -32.87
C ILE A 219 3.01 8.74 -33.40
N CYS A 220 4.22 8.18 -33.28
CA CYS A 220 5.41 8.71 -33.97
C CYS A 220 5.36 8.50 -35.48
N LEU A 221 4.51 7.59 -35.97
CA LEU A 221 4.39 7.26 -37.39
C LEU A 221 3.19 7.90 -38.09
N ASN A 222 2.17 8.34 -37.36
CA ASN A 222 1.02 9.03 -37.95
C ASN A 222 1.18 10.54 -37.76
N ASP A 223 1.07 11.28 -38.86
CA ASP A 223 0.86 12.74 -38.83
C ASP A 223 -0.48 13.04 -38.15
N ILE A 224 -0.48 13.11 -36.82
CA ILE A 224 -1.65 13.58 -36.07
C ILE A 224 -1.70 15.10 -36.23
N HIS A 225 -2.46 15.56 -37.22
CA HIS A 225 -2.78 16.97 -37.37
C HIS A 225 -3.78 17.40 -36.30
N VAL A 226 -3.29 18.00 -35.22
CA VAL A 226 -4.15 18.77 -34.33
C VAL A 226 -4.28 20.18 -34.91
N ASN A 227 -5.46 20.52 -35.41
CA ASN A 227 -5.79 21.90 -35.76
C ASN A 227 -5.95 22.70 -34.47
N ALA A 228 -4.85 23.24 -33.95
CA ALA A 228 -4.90 24.20 -32.86
C ALA A 228 -5.13 25.61 -33.44
N SER A 229 -6.13 26.32 -32.91
CA SER A 229 -6.32 27.76 -33.12
C SER A 229 -5.01 28.51 -32.82
N GLU A 230 -4.68 29.56 -33.59
CA GLU A 230 -3.41 30.34 -33.54
C GLU A 230 -3.00 30.86 -32.14
N LYS A 231 -3.85 30.73 -31.13
CA LYS A 231 -3.63 31.21 -29.76
C LYS A 231 -3.36 30.13 -28.71
N LEU A 232 -3.35 28.84 -29.08
CA LEU A 232 -3.07 27.76 -28.12
C LEU A 232 -1.62 27.29 -28.28
N THR A 233 -0.77 27.61 -27.31
CA THR A 233 0.57 27.01 -27.20
C THR A 233 0.55 26.03 -26.04
N GLU A 234 0.38 24.75 -26.34
CA GLU A 234 0.58 23.67 -25.38
C GLU A 234 1.90 22.95 -25.65
N THR A 235 2.63 22.63 -24.58
CA THR A 235 3.90 21.91 -24.65
C THR A 235 3.61 20.42 -24.46
N PHE A 236 3.93 19.61 -25.46
CA PHE A 236 3.72 18.17 -25.44
C PHE A 236 5.03 17.45 -25.16
N ILE A 237 5.00 16.48 -24.23
CA ILE A 237 6.14 15.62 -23.91
C ILE A 237 5.83 14.23 -24.46
N CYS A 238 6.61 13.80 -25.46
CA CYS A 238 6.56 12.45 -26.01
C CYS A 238 7.14 11.45 -25.01
N CYS A 239 6.70 10.19 -25.07
CA CYS A 239 7.07 9.09 -24.15
C CYS A 239 8.57 8.71 -24.12
N THR A 240 9.44 9.42 -24.83
CA THR A 240 10.87 9.13 -24.89
C THR A 240 11.66 9.99 -23.91
N ASP A 241 11.49 9.75 -22.60
CA ASP A 241 12.53 10.09 -21.61
C ASP A 241 13.61 8.98 -21.60
N TRP A 242 14.09 8.62 -22.78
CA TRP A 242 15.33 7.88 -22.97
C TRP A 242 16.33 8.84 -23.60
N THR A 243 17.15 9.42 -22.73
CA THR A 243 18.36 10.22 -22.96
C THR A 243 18.86 10.27 -24.41
N GLY A 244 18.25 11.13 -25.23
CA GLY A 244 18.79 11.60 -26.48
C GLY A 244 19.34 13.00 -26.29
N VAL A 245 20.66 13.11 -26.16
CA VAL A 245 21.41 14.37 -26.18
C VAL A 245 20.94 15.22 -27.36
N GLY A 246 20.64 16.49 -27.08
CA GLY A 246 19.85 17.34 -27.94
C GLY A 246 20.42 17.63 -29.33
N GLN A 247 19.50 17.96 -30.23
CA GLN A 247 19.74 18.95 -31.27
C GLN A 247 18.54 19.91 -31.31
N GLN A 248 18.82 21.19 -31.04
CA GLN A 248 17.93 22.31 -31.36
C GLN A 248 17.91 22.47 -32.89
N GLY A 249 16.89 21.92 -33.54
CA GLY A 249 16.53 22.21 -34.93
C GLY A 249 15.12 22.77 -34.97
N SER A 250 14.97 23.97 -35.52
CA SER A 250 13.71 24.69 -35.68
C SER A 250 12.72 23.95 -36.58
N GLY A 251 11.48 23.75 -36.11
CA GLY A 251 10.31 23.65 -36.99
C GLY A 251 9.64 22.28 -37.19
N SER A 252 9.93 21.26 -36.40
CA SER A 252 9.26 19.96 -36.50
C SER A 252 8.17 19.77 -35.43
N LYS A 253 6.96 19.46 -35.92
CA LYS A 253 5.76 19.11 -35.14
C LYS A 253 6.01 17.81 -34.37
N LEU A 254 5.59 17.75 -33.10
CA LEU A 254 5.84 16.62 -32.20
C LEU A 254 4.57 15.80 -31.92
N PRO A 255 4.67 14.46 -31.83
CA PRO A 255 3.54 13.55 -31.62
C PRO A 255 3.08 13.43 -30.16
N ILE A 256 1.80 13.05 -29.95
CA ILE A 256 1.09 13.05 -28.66
C ILE A 256 1.20 11.69 -27.94
N CYS A 257 1.42 11.67 -26.62
CA CYS A 257 1.40 10.42 -25.82
C CYS A 257 0.00 9.76 -25.78
N PRO A 258 -0.16 8.43 -25.92
CA PRO A 258 -1.48 7.76 -25.88
C PRO A 258 -2.27 8.00 -24.57
N ALA A 259 -1.57 8.07 -23.43
CA ALA A 259 -2.21 8.40 -22.15
C ALA A 259 -2.75 9.84 -22.14
N PHE A 260 -2.13 10.74 -22.91
CA PHE A 260 -2.59 12.10 -23.11
C PHE A 260 -3.71 12.19 -24.16
N THR A 261 -3.66 11.38 -25.22
CA THR A 261 -4.76 11.24 -26.18
C THR A 261 -6.05 10.83 -25.48
N LEU A 262 -5.98 9.91 -24.52
CA LEU A 262 -7.10 9.56 -23.65
C LEU A 262 -7.63 10.76 -22.86
N ILE A 263 -6.75 11.58 -22.27
CA ILE A 263 -7.14 12.82 -21.56
C ILE A 263 -7.78 13.83 -22.51
N LEU A 264 -7.27 13.97 -23.75
CA LEU A 264 -7.82 14.88 -24.76
C LEU A 264 -9.22 14.45 -25.21
N TYR A 265 -9.42 13.17 -25.54
CA TYR A 265 -10.72 12.65 -25.98
C TYR A 265 -11.73 12.58 -24.81
N SER A 266 -11.29 12.27 -23.59
CA SER A 266 -12.18 12.17 -22.42
C SER A 266 -12.52 13.52 -21.80
N GLY A 267 -11.55 14.45 -21.74
CA GLY A 267 -11.70 15.79 -21.19
C GLY A 267 -12.36 16.79 -22.13
N GLY A 268 -12.40 16.49 -23.44
CA GLY A 268 -13.09 17.34 -24.41
C GLY A 268 -12.48 18.73 -24.56
N ILE A 269 -11.16 18.84 -24.43
CA ILE A 269 -10.42 20.12 -24.41
C ILE A 269 -10.52 20.84 -25.77
N VAL A 270 -10.80 20.11 -26.85
CA VAL A 270 -10.94 20.66 -28.20
C VAL A 270 -12.40 20.49 -28.64
N SER A 271 -13.09 21.61 -28.90
CA SER A 271 -14.46 21.63 -29.44
C SER A 271 -14.60 20.96 -30.82
N GLU A 272 -13.48 20.69 -31.49
CA GLU A 272 -13.40 20.08 -32.82
C GLU A 272 -13.12 18.57 -32.80
N LEU A 273 -12.77 17.98 -31.65
CA LEU A 273 -12.57 16.54 -31.55
C LEU A 273 -13.89 15.89 -31.12
N GLU A 274 -14.46 15.06 -32.00
CA GLU A 274 -15.64 14.27 -31.64
C GLU A 274 -15.32 13.44 -30.39
N LYS A 275 -16.10 13.64 -29.32
CA LYS A 275 -15.95 12.94 -28.05
C LYS A 275 -16.38 11.49 -28.23
N SER A 276 -15.49 10.64 -28.75
CA SER A 276 -15.71 9.19 -28.77
C SER A 276 -14.88 8.54 -27.68
N GLN A 277 -15.56 8.09 -26.62
CA GLN A 277 -14.96 7.28 -25.57
C GLN A 277 -14.46 5.94 -26.12
N GLU A 278 -15.15 5.40 -27.12
CA GLU A 278 -14.82 4.16 -27.82
C GLU A 278 -13.47 4.28 -28.53
N LYS A 279 -13.26 5.35 -29.30
CA LYS A 279 -11.99 5.58 -30.01
C LYS A 279 -10.83 5.79 -29.04
N ALA A 280 -11.06 6.51 -27.94
CA ALA A 280 -10.05 6.69 -26.90
C ALA A 280 -9.66 5.35 -26.26
N LYS A 281 -10.64 4.50 -25.96
CA LYS A 281 -10.43 3.14 -25.42
C LYS A 281 -9.70 2.24 -26.42
N GLU A 282 -10.06 2.30 -27.70
CA GLU A 282 -9.39 1.54 -28.76
C GLU A 282 -7.91 1.92 -28.87
N LEU A 283 -7.60 3.22 -28.89
CA LEU A 283 -6.22 3.72 -28.93
C LEU A 283 -5.44 3.34 -27.68
N LEU A 284 -6.06 3.43 -26.51
CA LEU A 284 -5.45 3.01 -25.25
C LEU A 284 -5.13 1.51 -25.25
N LEU A 285 -6.05 0.68 -25.76
CA LEU A 285 -5.85 -0.75 -25.90
C LEU A 285 -4.71 -1.09 -26.87
N LYS A 286 -4.65 -0.42 -28.03
CA LYS A 286 -3.53 -0.57 -28.97
C LYS A 286 -2.20 -0.22 -28.32
N ALA A 287 -2.12 0.92 -27.62
CA ALA A 287 -0.91 1.30 -26.89
C ALA A 287 -0.55 0.29 -25.79
N ALA A 288 -1.52 -0.20 -25.03
CA ALA A 288 -1.26 -1.21 -24.02
C ALA A 288 -0.73 -2.51 -24.62
N ASN A 289 -1.28 -2.96 -25.75
CA ASN A 289 -0.81 -4.16 -26.46
C ASN A 289 0.60 -4.00 -27.06
N LEU A 290 1.05 -2.77 -27.35
CA LEU A 290 2.43 -2.49 -27.73
C LEU A 290 3.41 -2.45 -26.54
N GLY A 291 2.92 -2.62 -25.31
CA GLY A 291 3.76 -2.66 -24.11
C GLY A 291 3.96 -1.32 -23.41
N PHE A 292 3.23 -0.28 -23.78
CA PHE A 292 3.33 1.01 -23.09
C PHE A 292 2.87 0.89 -21.63
N ILE A 293 3.76 1.17 -20.69
CA ILE A 293 3.56 1.02 -19.24
C ILE A 293 2.36 1.85 -18.76
N SER A 294 2.31 3.13 -19.12
CA SER A 294 1.21 4.03 -18.72
C SER A 294 -0.16 3.59 -19.24
N ALA A 295 -0.21 3.00 -20.44
CA ALA A 295 -1.43 2.49 -21.04
C ALA A 295 -1.94 1.22 -20.32
N ASN A 296 -1.03 0.27 -20.06
CA ASN A 296 -1.36 -0.93 -19.27
C ASN A 296 -1.78 -0.57 -17.84
N SER A 297 -1.07 0.37 -17.20
CA SER A 297 -1.37 0.89 -15.86
C SER A 297 -2.79 1.49 -15.80
N SER A 298 -3.14 2.30 -16.81
CA SER A 298 -4.46 2.93 -16.92
C SER A 298 -5.58 1.90 -17.16
N LEU A 299 -5.38 0.95 -18.08
CA LEU A 299 -6.34 -0.12 -18.33
C LEU A 299 -6.55 -1.01 -17.11
N ALA A 300 -5.48 -1.35 -16.39
CA ALA A 300 -5.57 -2.10 -15.15
C ALA A 300 -6.51 -1.40 -14.16
N GLY A 301 -6.36 -0.09 -13.98
CA GLY A 301 -7.24 0.72 -13.16
C GLY A 301 -8.70 0.74 -13.65
N TYR A 302 -8.93 0.87 -14.97
CA TYR A 302 -10.28 0.87 -15.53
C TYR A 302 -11.00 -0.46 -15.32
N TYR A 303 -10.33 -1.57 -15.65
CA TYR A 303 -10.90 -2.89 -15.47
C TYR A 303 -11.10 -3.26 -13.99
N PHE A 304 -10.24 -2.76 -13.10
CA PHE A 304 -10.36 -2.96 -11.66
C PHE A 304 -11.57 -2.21 -11.07
N CYS A 305 -11.72 -0.92 -11.39
CA CYS A 305 -12.79 -0.10 -10.83
C CYS A 305 -14.14 -0.25 -11.55
N GLY A 306 -14.16 -0.62 -12.84
CA GLY A 306 -15.37 -0.62 -13.67
C GLY A 306 -15.92 0.79 -13.93
N ALA A 307 -15.03 1.77 -14.14
CA ALA A 307 -15.42 3.17 -14.29
C ALA A 307 -16.05 3.47 -15.68
N ASN A 308 -16.85 4.54 -15.78
CA ASN A 308 -17.38 5.06 -17.05
C ASN A 308 -18.22 4.05 -17.87
N GLY A 309 -18.99 3.19 -17.21
CA GLY A 309 -19.82 2.19 -17.89
C GLY A 309 -19.04 1.01 -18.47
N SER A 310 -17.73 0.91 -18.22
CA SER A 310 -16.98 -0.30 -18.55
C SER A 310 -17.28 -1.41 -17.56
N GLU A 311 -17.57 -2.60 -18.07
CA GLU A 311 -17.68 -3.80 -17.25
C GLU A 311 -16.35 -4.08 -16.52
N LYS A 312 -16.44 -4.44 -15.23
CA LYS A 312 -15.28 -4.87 -14.46
C LYS A 312 -14.75 -6.15 -15.09
N ASN A 313 -13.46 -6.18 -15.42
CA ASN A 313 -12.78 -7.39 -15.85
C ASN A 313 -11.59 -7.62 -14.94
N VAL A 314 -11.84 -8.36 -13.87
CA VAL A 314 -10.87 -8.58 -12.81
C VAL A 314 -9.64 -9.35 -13.31
N GLU A 315 -9.79 -10.27 -14.26
CA GLU A 315 -8.68 -11.04 -14.83
C GLU A 315 -7.77 -10.14 -15.68
N GLU A 316 -8.38 -9.34 -16.56
CA GLU A 316 -7.66 -8.39 -17.40
C GLU A 316 -6.99 -7.30 -16.55
N ALA A 317 -7.64 -6.84 -15.48
CA ALA A 317 -7.04 -5.89 -14.53
C ALA A 317 -5.77 -6.47 -13.90
N TYR A 318 -5.83 -7.71 -13.42
CA TYR A 318 -4.69 -8.39 -12.81
C TYR A 318 -3.56 -8.64 -13.82
N PHE A 319 -3.91 -9.07 -15.04
CA PHE A 319 -2.95 -9.28 -16.13
C PHE A 319 -2.23 -7.97 -16.50
N ARG A 320 -2.97 -6.89 -16.78
CA ARG A 320 -2.40 -5.58 -17.15
C ARG A 320 -1.56 -4.97 -16.04
N ALA A 321 -2.00 -5.08 -14.79
CA ALA A 321 -1.21 -4.62 -13.64
C ALA A 321 0.09 -5.44 -13.53
N SER A 322 0.03 -6.75 -13.75
CA SER A 322 1.20 -7.63 -13.71
C SER A 322 2.22 -7.30 -14.81
N VAL A 323 1.77 -7.07 -16.05
CA VAL A 323 2.64 -6.62 -17.16
C VAL A 323 3.29 -5.28 -16.80
N THR A 324 2.49 -4.31 -16.35
CA THR A 324 2.97 -2.98 -15.97
C THR A 324 4.04 -3.07 -14.88
N PHE A 325 3.79 -3.84 -13.83
CA PHE A 325 4.73 -3.96 -12.70
C PHE A 325 6.00 -4.72 -13.08
N ALA A 326 5.90 -5.70 -13.98
CA ALA A 326 7.06 -6.42 -14.49
C ALA A 326 7.96 -5.52 -15.35
N LEU A 327 7.39 -4.55 -16.07
CA LEU A 327 8.13 -3.54 -16.84
C LEU A 327 8.66 -2.39 -15.97
N ASP A 328 7.89 -1.96 -14.97
CA ASP A 328 8.28 -0.95 -13.99
C ASP A 328 7.72 -1.31 -12.61
N ASN A 329 8.59 -1.86 -11.77
CA ASN A 329 8.26 -2.27 -10.39
C ASN A 329 8.02 -1.08 -9.43
N THR A 330 8.13 0.15 -9.93
CA THR A 330 7.82 1.37 -9.19
C THR A 330 6.47 1.97 -9.56
N ASP A 331 5.77 1.42 -10.55
CA ASP A 331 4.44 1.87 -10.95
C ASP A 331 3.43 1.66 -9.81
N LYS A 332 2.96 2.79 -9.27
CA LYS A 332 2.09 2.83 -8.09
C LYS A 332 0.67 2.34 -8.37
N ASN A 333 0.17 2.51 -9.58
CA ASN A 333 -1.18 2.07 -9.95
C ASN A 333 -1.21 0.55 -10.13
N ALA A 334 -0.19 -0.01 -10.76
CA ALA A 334 0.00 -1.45 -10.85
C ALA A 334 0.15 -2.06 -9.45
N ALA A 335 0.99 -1.47 -8.59
CA ALA A 335 1.14 -1.89 -7.20
C ALA A 335 -0.19 -1.78 -6.42
N LYS A 336 -0.98 -0.71 -6.62
CA LYS A 336 -2.32 -0.59 -6.03
C LYS A 336 -3.21 -1.77 -6.44
N VAL A 337 -3.33 -2.04 -7.74
CA VAL A 337 -4.20 -3.10 -8.25
C VAL A 337 -3.75 -4.48 -7.75
N LEU A 338 -2.46 -4.81 -7.88
CA LEU A 338 -1.90 -6.08 -7.39
C LEU A 338 -2.05 -6.22 -5.87
N GLY A 339 -1.76 -5.16 -5.12
CA GLY A 339 -1.92 -5.13 -3.67
C GLY A 339 -3.35 -5.35 -3.23
N SER A 340 -4.33 -4.75 -3.92
CA SER A 340 -5.76 -5.01 -3.67
C SER A 340 -6.13 -6.47 -3.93
N PHE A 341 -5.63 -7.05 -5.03
CA PHE A 341 -5.88 -8.46 -5.33
C PHE A 341 -5.32 -9.43 -4.29
N HIS A 342 -4.12 -9.17 -3.77
CA HIS A 342 -3.55 -9.98 -2.68
C HIS A 342 -4.15 -9.65 -1.31
N PHE A 343 -4.74 -8.47 -1.15
CA PHE A 343 -5.44 -8.10 0.08
C PHE A 343 -6.76 -8.86 0.17
N GLU A 344 -7.69 -8.69 -0.77
CA GLU A 344 -9.02 -9.31 -0.70
C GLU A 344 -9.04 -10.74 -1.28
N LYS A 345 -9.91 -11.61 -0.75
CA LYS A 345 -10.15 -12.92 -1.34
C LYS A 345 -10.92 -12.74 -2.65
N HIS A 346 -10.21 -12.67 -3.77
CA HIS A 346 -10.79 -12.67 -5.11
C HIS A 346 -10.77 -14.07 -5.71
N GLN A 347 -11.79 -14.42 -6.50
CA GLN A 347 -11.90 -15.74 -7.14
C GLN A 347 -10.76 -16.05 -8.13
N ILE A 348 -10.06 -15.04 -8.64
CA ILE A 348 -8.95 -15.21 -9.59
C ILE A 348 -7.70 -15.77 -8.90
N LEU A 349 -7.46 -15.35 -7.66
CA LEU A 349 -6.31 -15.84 -6.91
C LEU A 349 -6.77 -17.00 -6.07
N ALA A 350 -6.27 -18.20 -6.42
CA ALA A 350 -6.49 -19.39 -5.61
C ALA A 350 -6.12 -19.13 -4.15
N GLU A 351 -5.01 -18.40 -3.92
CA GLU A 351 -4.53 -18.04 -2.58
C GLU A 351 -3.95 -16.61 -2.56
N PRO A 352 -4.67 -15.63 -1.99
CA PRO A 352 -4.10 -14.32 -1.68
C PRO A 352 -2.93 -14.45 -0.68
N SER A 353 -1.93 -13.57 -0.81
CA SER A 353 -0.70 -13.62 -0.01
C SER A 353 -0.59 -12.35 0.83
N SER A 354 -0.69 -12.46 2.15
CA SER A 354 -0.56 -11.32 3.07
C SER A 354 0.78 -10.60 2.93
N TYR A 355 1.84 -11.34 2.56
CA TYR A 355 3.16 -10.79 2.27
C TYR A 355 3.14 -9.90 1.01
N LEU A 356 2.59 -10.40 -0.10
CA LEU A 356 2.49 -9.64 -1.34
C LEU A 356 1.54 -8.45 -1.21
N ALA A 357 0.45 -8.60 -0.44
CA ALA A 357 -0.43 -7.49 -0.10
C ALA A 357 0.34 -6.35 0.60
N CYS A 358 1.14 -6.68 1.62
CA CYS A 358 2.00 -5.70 2.30
C CYS A 358 3.03 -5.07 1.36
N TYR A 359 3.74 -5.89 0.57
CA TYR A 359 4.76 -5.43 -0.37
C TYR A 359 4.20 -4.41 -1.38
N TYR A 360 3.12 -4.77 -2.07
CA TYR A 360 2.51 -3.92 -3.08
C TYR A 360 1.86 -2.67 -2.50
N THR A 361 1.10 -2.80 -1.41
CA THR A 361 0.49 -1.63 -0.77
C THR A 361 1.54 -0.69 -0.18
N ASN A 362 2.69 -1.20 0.28
CA ASN A 362 3.83 -0.38 0.69
C ASN A 362 4.37 0.49 -0.46
N ILE A 363 4.56 -0.10 -1.65
CA ILE A 363 4.99 0.63 -2.86
C ILE A 363 3.97 1.72 -3.22
N TRP A 364 2.68 1.38 -3.18
CA TRP A 364 1.59 2.33 -3.42
C TRP A 364 1.65 3.54 -2.46
N THR A 365 2.12 3.38 -1.22
CA THR A 365 2.20 4.50 -0.26
C THR A 365 3.17 5.62 -0.62
N LYS A 366 4.06 5.44 -1.61
CA LYS A 366 5.09 6.43 -1.97
C LYS A 366 4.51 7.79 -2.39
N ASP A 367 3.35 7.80 -3.05
CA ASP A 367 2.63 9.04 -3.44
C ASP A 367 1.21 9.07 -2.87
N ASP A 368 1.03 8.58 -1.66
CA ASP A 368 -0.28 8.61 -1.01
C ASP A 368 -0.70 10.06 -0.73
N ARG A 369 -1.70 10.55 -1.48
CA ARG A 369 -2.21 11.92 -1.36
C ARG A 369 -3.52 11.99 -0.58
N ASP A 370 -4.34 10.95 -0.68
CA ASP A 370 -5.67 10.88 -0.07
C ASP A 370 -5.70 10.01 1.19
N GLY A 371 -4.59 9.36 1.53
CA GLY A 371 -4.45 8.47 2.68
C GLY A 371 -4.93 7.05 2.42
N MET A 372 -5.46 6.76 1.23
CA MET A 372 -6.02 5.45 0.92
C MET A 372 -4.93 4.37 0.95
N ALA A 373 -3.75 4.64 0.37
CA ALA A 373 -2.67 3.66 0.32
C ALA A 373 -2.17 3.29 1.73
N SER A 374 -1.98 4.30 2.59
CA SER A 374 -1.58 4.11 3.98
C SER A 374 -2.61 3.32 4.79
N PHE A 375 -3.90 3.50 4.51
CA PHE A 375 -4.97 2.71 5.13
C PHE A 375 -4.90 1.24 4.73
N PHE A 376 -4.76 0.94 3.43
CA PHE A 376 -4.66 -0.44 2.96
C PHE A 376 -3.37 -1.11 3.41
N TYR A 377 -2.25 -0.40 3.43
CA TYR A 377 -1.00 -0.93 3.96
C TYR A 377 -1.10 -1.24 5.45
N SER A 378 -1.70 -0.35 6.25
CA SER A 378 -2.00 -0.64 7.65
C SER A 378 -2.81 -1.93 7.82
N ASN A 379 -3.87 -2.10 7.04
CA ASN A 379 -4.70 -3.30 7.16
C ASN A 379 -3.97 -4.56 6.67
N SER A 380 -3.11 -4.43 5.67
CA SER A 380 -2.28 -5.55 5.18
C SER A 380 -1.30 -6.02 6.27
N LEU A 381 -0.68 -5.09 7.01
CA LEU A 381 0.22 -5.42 8.13
C LEU A 381 -0.48 -6.23 9.22
N LEU A 382 -1.76 -5.97 9.47
CA LEU A 382 -2.54 -6.72 10.46
C LEU A 382 -2.88 -8.12 9.98
N ARG A 383 -3.32 -8.25 8.73
CA ARG A 383 -3.56 -9.57 8.12
C ARG A 383 -2.29 -10.40 8.05
N LEU A 384 -1.15 -9.75 7.87
CA LEU A 384 0.14 -10.44 7.96
C LEU A 384 0.45 -10.89 9.39
N ALA A 385 0.17 -10.07 10.40
CA ALA A 385 0.33 -10.47 11.79
C ALA A 385 -0.60 -11.63 12.17
N GLU A 386 -1.86 -11.59 11.75
CA GLU A 386 -2.82 -12.70 11.90
C GLU A 386 -2.33 -13.96 11.19
N HIS A 387 -1.74 -13.83 9.99
CA HIS A 387 -1.16 -14.98 9.28
C HIS A 387 0.04 -15.60 10.01
N LEU A 388 0.91 -14.76 10.58
CA LEU A 388 2.14 -15.20 11.25
C LEU A 388 1.89 -15.80 12.64
N HIS A 389 0.91 -15.30 13.38
CA HIS A 389 0.71 -15.64 14.79
C HIS A 389 -0.64 -16.33 15.07
N GLY A 390 -1.47 -16.49 14.04
CA GLY A 390 -2.84 -17.01 14.17
C GLY A 390 -3.72 -16.11 15.06
N ASP A 391 -4.77 -16.72 15.61
CA ASP A 391 -5.67 -16.06 16.57
C ASP A 391 -5.02 -15.91 17.96
N ASN A 392 -3.90 -16.60 18.22
CA ASN A 392 -3.18 -16.63 19.49
C ASN A 392 -2.21 -15.45 19.60
N SER A 393 -2.65 -14.24 19.25
CA SER A 393 -1.83 -13.03 19.38
C SER A 393 -1.63 -12.67 20.86
N ILE A 394 -0.76 -13.43 21.52
CA ILE A 394 -0.28 -13.24 22.88
C ILE A 394 0.41 -11.87 22.94
N ASP A 395 0.11 -11.14 24.01
CA ASP A 395 0.63 -9.81 24.34
C ASP A 395 2.14 -9.69 24.04
N GLY A 396 2.49 -9.13 22.88
CA GLY A 396 3.89 -8.86 22.53
C GLY A 396 4.26 -8.91 21.05
N SER A 397 3.51 -9.61 20.20
CA SER A 397 3.79 -9.65 18.75
C SER A 397 2.88 -8.72 17.95
N TYR A 398 3.12 -7.42 18.04
CA TYR A 398 2.18 -6.48 17.44
C TYR A 398 2.77 -5.72 16.26
N ALA A 399 2.27 -6.06 15.07
CA ALA A 399 2.19 -5.13 13.96
C ALA A 399 1.31 -3.90 14.29
N LEU A 400 0.58 -3.93 15.42
CA LEU A 400 -0.35 -2.90 15.86
C LEU A 400 0.28 -1.50 15.95
N PRO A 401 1.46 -1.28 16.56
CA PRO A 401 2.08 0.04 16.57
C PRO A 401 2.41 0.56 15.17
N ALA A 402 2.84 -0.32 14.25
CA ALA A 402 3.08 0.05 12.87
C ALA A 402 1.77 0.37 12.14
N ALA A 403 0.76 -0.49 12.25
CA ALA A 403 -0.58 -0.28 11.69
C ALA A 403 -1.21 1.04 12.18
N ILE A 404 -1.22 1.30 13.49
CA ILE A 404 -1.71 2.56 14.06
C ILE A 404 -0.93 3.77 13.54
N SER A 405 0.38 3.66 13.37
CA SER A 405 1.22 4.72 12.78
C SER A 405 0.75 5.05 11.35
N TRP A 406 0.51 4.02 10.53
CA TRP A 406 0.02 4.18 9.16
C TRP A 406 -1.44 4.68 9.09
N LEU A 407 -2.33 4.25 10.00
CA LEU A 407 -3.68 4.81 10.12
C LEU A 407 -3.67 6.29 10.50
N ARG A 408 -2.76 6.71 11.39
CA ARG A 408 -2.60 8.14 11.73
C ARG A 408 -2.11 8.95 10.54
N LYS A 409 -1.19 8.40 9.74
CA LYS A 409 -0.73 9.02 8.48
C LYS A 409 -1.90 9.18 7.51
N SER A 410 -2.67 8.11 7.28
CA SER A 410 -3.87 8.10 6.44
C SER A 410 -4.91 9.13 6.91
N ARG A 411 -5.22 9.17 8.21
CA ARG A 411 -6.10 10.19 8.80
C ARG A 411 -5.58 11.61 8.57
N GLY A 412 -4.26 11.82 8.68
CA GLY A 412 -3.62 13.12 8.44
C GLY A 412 -3.78 13.62 7.00
N MET A 413 -4.01 12.72 6.06
CA MET A 413 -4.31 13.01 4.64
C MET A 413 -5.81 13.16 4.35
N GLY A 414 -6.68 12.96 5.36
CA GLY A 414 -8.12 13.17 5.23
C GLY A 414 -8.95 11.92 4.91
N PHE A 415 -8.37 10.71 4.94
CA PHE A 415 -9.13 9.49 4.66
C PHE A 415 -10.11 9.15 5.79
N GLU A 416 -11.42 9.25 5.53
CA GLU A 416 -12.45 9.12 6.58
C GLU A 416 -12.49 7.72 7.19
N LYS A 417 -12.35 6.66 6.38
CA LYS A 417 -12.34 5.28 6.88
C LYS A 417 -11.20 5.03 7.88
N ALA A 418 -10.03 5.63 7.64
CA ALA A 418 -8.92 5.55 8.58
C ALA A 418 -9.19 6.29 9.88
N ARG A 419 -9.90 7.43 9.83
CA ARG A 419 -10.31 8.17 11.02
C ARG A 419 -11.20 7.31 11.92
N GLU A 420 -12.23 6.68 11.34
CA GLU A 420 -13.16 5.86 12.11
C GLU A 420 -12.47 4.60 12.67
N GLN A 421 -11.71 3.88 11.84
CA GLN A 421 -10.97 2.70 12.31
C GLN A 421 -9.98 3.07 13.43
N LEU A 422 -9.21 4.14 13.26
CA LEU A 422 -8.27 4.60 14.28
C LEU A 422 -8.97 4.98 15.59
N LYS A 423 -10.15 5.59 15.53
CA LYS A 423 -10.93 5.93 16.74
C LYS A 423 -11.29 4.68 17.54
N GLN A 424 -11.80 3.63 16.88
CA GLN A 424 -12.13 2.36 17.54
C GLN A 424 -10.90 1.74 18.20
N TRP A 425 -9.78 1.78 17.49
CA TRP A 425 -8.52 1.18 17.94
C TRP A 425 -7.86 1.96 19.08
N GLU A 426 -7.89 3.29 19.01
CA GLU A 426 -7.40 4.14 20.09
C GLU A 426 -8.25 3.99 21.35
N ILE A 427 -9.57 3.80 21.24
CA ILE A 427 -10.43 3.49 22.40
C ILE A 427 -10.03 2.15 23.01
N HIS A 428 -9.91 1.10 22.20
CA HIS A 428 -9.56 -0.23 22.68
C HIS A 428 -8.18 -0.23 23.37
N THR A 429 -7.17 0.34 22.72
CA THR A 429 -5.80 0.40 23.27
C THR A 429 -5.65 1.35 24.46
N GLN A 430 -6.47 2.41 24.57
CA GLN A 430 -6.48 3.30 25.74
C GLN A 430 -7.03 2.63 26.99
N ASN A 431 -7.95 1.68 26.80
CA ASN A 431 -8.66 1.04 27.89
C ASN A 431 -7.94 -0.17 28.47
N SER A 432 -6.81 -0.61 27.90
CA SER A 432 -6.04 -1.76 28.39
C SER A 432 -4.54 -1.45 28.51
N CYS A 433 -3.91 -1.97 29.57
CA CYS A 433 -2.48 -1.85 29.78
C CYS A 433 -1.73 -2.83 28.89
N GLY A 434 -0.89 -2.35 27.97
CA GLY A 434 -0.07 -3.16 27.08
C GLY A 434 1.10 -3.92 27.73
N ASN A 435 1.00 -4.21 29.02
CA ASN A 435 1.96 -5.02 29.77
C ASN A 435 1.23 -6.05 30.63
N CYS A 436 0.30 -5.58 31.47
CA CYS A 436 -0.41 -6.44 32.42
C CYS A 436 -1.88 -6.68 32.07
N GLY A 437 -2.36 -6.18 30.93
CA GLY A 437 -3.75 -6.32 30.49
C GLY A 437 -4.80 -5.62 31.36
N LYS A 438 -4.41 -4.91 32.44
CA LYS A 438 -5.34 -4.20 33.33
C LYS A 438 -6.21 -3.25 32.52
N GLU A 439 -7.53 -3.39 32.65
CA GLU A 439 -8.48 -2.45 32.07
C GLU A 439 -8.61 -1.15 32.88
N ALA A 440 -8.76 -0.01 32.19
CA ALA A 440 -8.95 1.29 32.82
C ALA A 440 -10.32 1.36 33.51
N GLN A 441 -10.35 1.73 34.80
CA GLN A 441 -11.58 1.85 35.58
C GLN A 441 -11.95 3.33 35.80
N GLY A 442 -13.23 3.67 35.69
CA GLY A 442 -13.74 4.97 36.16
C GLY A 442 -13.08 6.22 35.58
N GLY A 443 -12.67 6.19 34.31
CA GLY A 443 -11.98 7.32 33.65
C GLY A 443 -10.50 7.46 34.01
N GLU A 444 -9.88 6.42 34.61
CA GLU A 444 -8.43 6.31 34.78
C GLU A 444 -7.73 6.51 33.43
N LYS A 445 -6.74 7.41 33.40
CA LYS A 445 -5.95 7.69 32.20
C LYS A 445 -4.64 6.93 32.28
N PHE A 446 -4.47 5.96 31.40
CA PHE A 446 -3.19 5.28 31.25
C PHE A 446 -2.13 6.19 30.61
N LYS A 447 -0.86 5.85 30.83
CA LYS A 447 0.31 6.53 30.28
C LYS A 447 0.56 6.00 28.87
N GLN A 448 0.50 6.89 27.88
CA GLN A 448 0.82 6.56 26.49
C GLN A 448 2.34 6.46 26.28
N CYS A 449 2.79 5.53 25.43
CA CYS A 449 4.16 5.52 24.95
C CYS A 449 4.47 6.82 24.19
N SER A 450 5.48 7.59 24.63
CA SER A 450 5.80 8.89 24.04
C SER A 450 6.36 8.81 22.62
N LYS A 451 6.92 7.65 22.24
CA LYS A 451 7.54 7.41 20.92
C LYS A 451 6.52 7.01 19.86
N CYS A 452 5.97 5.79 19.94
CA CYS A 452 5.02 5.30 18.92
C CYS A 452 3.59 5.81 19.14
N LYS A 453 3.25 6.25 20.36
CA LYS A 453 1.90 6.66 20.77
C LYS A 453 0.83 5.60 20.57
N ALA A 454 1.21 4.34 20.33
CA ALA A 454 0.28 3.26 20.01
C ALA A 454 -0.08 2.38 21.21
N GLN A 455 0.79 2.32 22.23
CA GLN A 455 0.57 1.54 23.45
C GLN A 455 0.29 2.43 24.66
N TRP A 456 -0.50 1.92 25.59
CA TRP A 456 -0.87 2.56 26.86
C TRP A 456 -0.53 1.66 28.05
N TYR A 457 -0.20 2.26 29.19
CA TYR A 457 0.25 1.56 30.39
C TYR A 457 -0.38 2.14 31.65
N CYS A 458 -0.84 1.30 32.57
CA CYS A 458 -1.45 1.77 33.83
C CYS A 458 -0.44 2.45 34.77
N SER A 459 0.86 2.16 34.64
CA SER A 459 1.90 2.66 35.53
C SER A 459 3.22 2.91 34.79
N LYS A 460 4.22 3.51 35.46
CA LYS A 460 5.54 3.69 34.84
C LYS A 460 6.30 2.36 34.81
N GLU A 461 6.06 1.54 35.81
CA GLU A 461 6.63 0.23 36.05
C GLU A 461 6.24 -0.70 34.90
N CYS A 462 4.94 -0.79 34.58
CA CYS A 462 4.45 -1.56 33.44
C CYS A 462 5.00 -1.07 32.09
N GLN A 463 5.21 0.23 31.93
CA GLN A 463 5.84 0.75 30.72
C GLN A 463 7.31 0.31 30.60
N VAL A 464 8.05 0.29 31.71
CA VAL A 464 9.48 -0.10 31.73
C VAL A 464 9.63 -1.60 31.51
N GLU A 465 8.75 -2.40 32.10
CA GLU A 465 8.67 -3.86 31.92
C GLU A 465 8.37 -4.21 30.46
N ALA A 466 7.25 -3.75 29.90
CA ALA A 466 6.93 -3.96 28.48
C ALA A 466 8.02 -3.45 27.54
N TRP A 467 8.71 -2.36 27.90
CA TRP A 467 9.85 -1.86 27.11
C TRP A 467 11.02 -2.86 27.06
N ARG A 468 11.29 -3.57 28.16
CA ARG A 468 12.29 -4.64 28.22
C ARG A 468 11.80 -5.91 27.53
N ASP A 469 10.52 -6.21 27.65
CA ASP A 469 9.93 -7.48 27.21
C ASP A 469 9.62 -7.53 25.71
N GLY A 470 9.77 -6.42 24.98
CA GLY A 470 9.70 -6.45 23.52
C GLY A 470 9.28 -5.14 22.88
N HIS A 471 8.54 -4.29 23.60
CA HIS A 471 7.95 -3.08 23.01
C HIS A 471 8.99 -2.14 22.40
N LYS A 472 10.24 -2.14 22.90
CA LYS A 472 11.34 -1.37 22.28
C LYS A 472 11.51 -1.70 20.79
N LYS A 473 11.40 -2.97 20.41
CA LYS A 473 11.53 -3.44 19.02
C LYS A 473 10.34 -3.00 18.19
N ASP A 474 9.12 -3.22 18.66
CA ASP A 474 7.89 -2.83 17.93
C ASP A 474 7.75 -1.32 17.79
N CYS A 475 8.13 -0.59 18.84
CA CYS A 475 8.17 0.86 18.83
C CYS A 475 9.13 1.39 17.75
N LYS A 476 10.27 0.71 17.54
CA LYS A 476 11.21 1.02 16.46
C LYS A 476 10.60 0.64 15.10
N ARG A 477 10.00 -0.55 14.97
CA ARG A 477 9.34 -1.02 13.74
C ARG A 477 8.23 -0.10 13.26
N ALA A 478 7.51 0.56 14.17
CA ALA A 478 6.47 1.53 13.84
C ALA A 478 6.95 2.76 13.05
N SER A 479 8.27 3.00 13.01
CA SER A 479 8.90 4.06 12.22
C SER A 479 9.47 3.60 10.88
N ILE A 480 9.45 2.28 10.60
CA ILE A 480 10.00 1.73 9.37
C ILE A 480 9.00 1.95 8.23
N LEU A 481 9.50 2.56 7.15
CA LEU A 481 8.66 2.94 6.01
C LEU A 481 8.63 1.89 4.90
N LYS A 482 9.68 1.09 4.73
CA LYS A 482 9.75 0.04 3.71
C LYS A 482 9.36 -1.31 4.29
N PHE A 483 8.56 -2.07 3.56
CA PHE A 483 8.08 -3.36 4.06
C PHE A 483 9.22 -4.39 4.24
N GLU A 484 10.21 -4.37 3.35
CA GLU A 484 11.38 -5.26 3.42
C GLU A 484 12.21 -4.96 4.68
N ASP A 485 12.39 -3.68 5.00
CA ASP A 485 13.08 -3.29 6.23
C ASP A 485 12.25 -3.69 7.47
N TYR A 486 10.92 -3.64 7.35
CA TYR A 486 10.00 -3.99 8.44
C TYR A 486 10.06 -5.48 8.77
N ILE A 487 9.96 -6.35 7.77
CA ILE A 487 9.99 -7.80 7.96
C ILE A 487 11.39 -8.29 8.40
N ASN A 488 12.45 -7.59 8.01
CA ASN A 488 13.82 -7.91 8.41
C ASN A 488 14.26 -7.28 9.75
N ALA A 489 13.46 -6.39 10.33
CA ALA A 489 13.84 -5.66 11.55
C ALA A 489 14.02 -6.58 12.77
N GLU A 490 15.10 -6.36 13.53
CA GLU A 490 15.45 -7.10 14.76
C GLU A 490 14.41 -7.06 15.88
#